data_AF-A0A7J9HIS5-F1
#
_entry.id   AF-A0A7J9HIS5-F1
#
_cell.length_a   1.000
_cell.length_b   1.000
_cell.length_c   1.000
_cell.angle_alpha   90.00
_cell.angle_beta   90.00
_cell.angle_gamma   90.00
#
_symmetry.space_group_name_H-M   'P 1'
#
loop_
_entity.id
_entity.type
_entity.pdbx_description
1 polymer ?
#
loop_
_entity_poly.entity_id
_entity_poly.type
_entity_poly.pdbx_seq_one_letter_code
_entity_poly.pdbx_strand_id
1 'polypeptide(L)'
;ESEIHAIKDCSFSQAVWNSIVPPQEQVLFFSLPLDEWIMWNLQNIGDCGSHEVDCQTLFPIVCRLLWKNKNMFVFPTSHSSIQDVVDTSISWTRSYFPPSMPSFHAEPMVTIMKWSAPERSIQKV
;
A
#
# COMPACT_ATOMS: atom_id res chain seq x y z
N GLU A 1 14.87 -13.01 -1.66
CA GLU A 1 13.53 -12.38 -1.73
C GLU A 1 13.71 -10.94 -1.29
N SER A 2 13.23 -9.96 -2.06
CA SER A 2 13.39 -8.52 -1.77
C SER A 2 12.06 -7.92 -1.33
N GLU A 3 12.07 -6.81 -0.59
CA GLU A 3 10.87 -6.13 -0.09
C GLU A 3 9.90 -5.78 -1.23
N ILE A 4 10.45 -5.36 -2.38
CA ILE A 4 9.66 -5.07 -3.58
C ILE A 4 8.97 -6.30 -4.17
N HIS A 5 9.59 -7.47 -4.09
CA HIS A 5 9.00 -8.72 -4.57
C HIS A 5 7.71 -9.04 -3.81
N ALA A 6 7.71 -8.82 -2.49
CA ALA A 6 6.56 -9.12 -1.65
C ALA A 6 5.35 -8.21 -1.96
N ILE A 7 5.58 -6.95 -2.36
CA ILE A 7 4.50 -5.98 -2.55
C ILE A 7 4.15 -5.69 -4.02
N LYS A 8 4.99 -6.10 -4.97
CA LYS A 8 4.79 -5.81 -6.41
C LYS A 8 4.95 -7.05 -7.28
N ASP A 9 6.08 -7.76 -7.17
CA ASP A 9 6.48 -8.71 -8.21
C ASP A 9 5.97 -10.14 -8.03
N CYS A 10 5.57 -10.55 -6.82
CA CYS A 10 5.05 -11.91 -6.62
C CYS A 10 3.66 -12.08 -7.24
N SER A 11 3.31 -13.30 -7.63
CA SER A 11 2.05 -13.60 -8.35
C SER A 11 0.80 -13.15 -7.59
N PHE A 12 0.80 -13.28 -6.25
CA PHE A 12 -0.28 -12.80 -5.41
C PHE A 12 -0.43 -11.27 -5.48
N SER A 13 0.68 -10.55 -5.33
CA SER A 13 0.69 -9.08 -5.37
C SER A 13 0.33 -8.54 -6.75
N GLN A 14 0.83 -9.16 -7.83
CA GLN A 14 0.42 -8.82 -9.19
C GLN A 14 -1.08 -9.03 -9.38
N ALA A 15 -1.66 -10.12 -8.86
CA ALA A 15 -3.10 -10.36 -8.99
C ALA A 15 -3.94 -9.30 -8.25
N VAL A 16 -3.52 -8.87 -7.06
CA VAL A 16 -4.15 -7.75 -6.34
C VAL A 16 -4.07 -6.46 -7.14
N TRP A 17 -2.88 -6.11 -7.64
CA TRP A 17 -2.71 -4.89 -8.44
C TRP A 17 -3.48 -4.94 -9.76
N ASN A 18 -3.58 -6.08 -10.43
CA ASN A 18 -4.37 -6.24 -11.66
C ASN A 18 -5.87 -6.04 -11.44
N SER A 19 -6.36 -6.22 -10.21
CA SER A 19 -7.76 -5.92 -9.85
C SER A 19 -8.02 -4.44 -9.58
N ILE A 20 -6.96 -3.63 -9.40
CA ILE A 20 -7.04 -2.22 -9.01
C ILE A 20 -6.60 -1.30 -10.15
N VAL A 21 -5.46 -1.61 -10.76
CA VAL A 21 -4.83 -0.83 -11.82
C VAL A 21 -5.54 -1.13 -13.14
N PRO A 22 -6.00 -0.11 -13.89
CA PRO A 22 -6.64 -0.28 -15.18
C PRO A 22 -5.75 -1.08 -16.14
N PRO A 23 -6.33 -1.98 -16.96
CA PRO A 23 -5.55 -2.81 -17.89
C PRO A 23 -4.57 -2.03 -18.77
N GLN A 24 -4.94 -0.82 -19.21
CA GLN A 24 -4.06 0.04 -20.02
C GLN A 24 -2.81 0.53 -19.29
N GLU A 25 -2.84 0.67 -17.97
CA GLU A 25 -1.73 1.17 -17.15
C GLU A 25 -0.84 0.02 -16.62
N GLN A 26 -1.33 -1.23 -16.60
CA GLN A 26 -0.64 -2.36 -15.96
C GLN A 26 0.77 -2.60 -16.52
N VAL A 27 0.96 -2.51 -17.83
CA VAL A 27 2.28 -2.73 -18.46
C VAL A 27 3.29 -1.71 -17.93
N LEU A 28 2.91 -0.43 -17.92
CA LEU A 28 3.76 0.64 -17.39
C LEU A 28 4.01 0.42 -15.91
N PHE A 29 2.94 0.23 -15.13
CA PHE A 29 2.98 0.04 -13.68
C PHE A 29 4.00 -1.02 -13.23
N PHE A 30 3.99 -2.20 -13.84
CA PHE A 30 4.93 -3.28 -13.47
C PHE A 30 6.33 -3.06 -14.01
N SER A 31 6.50 -2.31 -15.10
CA SER A 31 7.82 -2.03 -15.69
C SER A 31 8.66 -0.99 -14.94
N LEU A 32 8.02 -0.12 -14.15
CA LEU A 32 8.72 0.98 -13.47
C LEU A 32 9.72 0.48 -12.40
N PRO A 33 10.93 1.08 -12.32
CA PRO A 33 11.83 0.97 -11.17
C PRO A 33 11.13 1.36 -9.85
N LEU A 34 11.68 0.95 -8.71
CA LEU A 34 11.03 1.12 -7.40
C LEU A 34 10.72 2.60 -7.07
N ASP A 35 11.70 3.47 -7.25
CA ASP A 35 11.60 4.91 -6.99
C ASP A 35 10.56 5.57 -7.90
N GLU A 36 10.62 5.30 -9.21
CA GLU A 36 9.64 5.79 -10.17
C GLU A 36 8.25 5.24 -9.91
N TRP A 37 8.14 3.96 -9.52
CA TRP A 37 6.88 3.31 -9.18
C TRP A 37 6.22 3.95 -7.96
N ILE A 38 6.99 4.23 -6.90
CA ILE A 38 6.48 4.93 -5.72
C ILE A 38 6.01 6.34 -6.11
N MET A 39 6.82 7.08 -6.87
CA MET A 39 6.49 8.44 -7.27
C MET A 39 5.24 8.50 -8.16
N TRP A 40 5.13 7.59 -9.12
CA TRP A 40 3.97 7.47 -10.01
C TRP A 40 2.65 7.31 -9.23
N ASN A 41 2.66 6.45 -8.21
CA ASN A 41 1.50 6.18 -7.37
C ASN A 41 1.19 7.34 -6.40
N LEU A 42 2.21 7.93 -5.77
CA LEU A 42 2.02 9.01 -4.79
C LEU A 42 1.66 10.35 -5.43
N GLN A 43 2.08 10.59 -6.68
CA GLN A 43 1.74 11.82 -7.41
C GLN A 43 0.44 11.69 -8.20
N ASN A 44 -0.23 10.54 -8.14
CA ASN A 44 -1.44 10.26 -8.92
C ASN A 44 -1.22 10.51 -10.42
N ILE A 45 -0.04 10.10 -10.93
CA ILE A 45 0.32 10.31 -12.35
C ILE A 45 -0.53 9.42 -13.27
N GLY A 46 -1.03 8.29 -12.76
CA GLY A 46 -2.03 7.47 -13.44
C GLY A 46 -3.30 7.27 -12.63
N ASP A 47 -4.28 6.60 -13.25
CA ASP A 47 -5.59 6.33 -12.67
C ASP A 47 -5.61 4.94 -12.00
N CYS A 48 -6.06 4.85 -10.75
CA CYS A 48 -6.31 3.58 -10.05
C CYS A 48 -7.78 3.23 -10.20
N GLY A 49 -8.22 3.04 -11.44
CA GLY A 49 -9.40 2.27 -11.79
C GLY A 49 -10.60 2.48 -10.87
N SER A 50 -11.18 3.68 -10.94
CA SER A 50 -12.55 4.07 -10.59
C SER A 50 -12.52 5.45 -9.94
N HIS A 51 -13.35 6.35 -10.45
CA HIS A 51 -13.48 7.76 -10.02
C HIS A 51 -13.84 7.97 -8.53
N GLU A 52 -13.84 6.92 -7.71
CA GLU A 52 -14.33 6.93 -6.33
C GLU A 52 -13.22 6.86 -5.26
N VAL A 53 -11.97 6.56 -5.62
CA VAL A 53 -10.91 6.31 -4.65
C VAL A 53 -9.61 7.02 -5.03
N ASP A 54 -9.02 7.75 -4.08
CA ASP A 54 -7.74 8.43 -4.26
C ASP A 54 -6.56 7.44 -4.30
N CYS A 55 -5.84 7.38 -5.43
CA CYS A 55 -4.66 6.55 -5.60
C CYS A 55 -3.57 6.80 -4.56
N GLN A 56 -3.34 8.07 -4.19
CA GLN A 56 -2.24 8.46 -3.31
C GLN A 56 -2.40 7.79 -1.94
N THR A 57 -3.65 7.57 -1.54
CA THR A 57 -4.02 6.92 -0.29
C THR A 57 -4.20 5.41 -0.45
N LEU A 58 -4.77 4.97 -1.58
CA LEU A 58 -4.96 3.55 -1.86
C LEU A 58 -3.63 2.79 -1.94
N PHE A 59 -2.64 3.36 -2.63
CA PHE A 59 -1.34 2.74 -2.85
C PHE A 59 -0.62 2.29 -1.56
N PRO A 60 -0.38 3.18 -0.56
CA PRO A 60 0.29 2.77 0.67
C PRO A 60 -0.54 1.77 1.49
N ILE A 61 -1.89 1.82 1.39
CA ILE A 61 -2.77 0.84 2.05
C ILE A 61 -2.58 -0.55 1.45
N VAL A 62 -2.61 -0.67 0.12
CA VAL A 62 -2.39 -1.94 -0.58
C VAL A 62 -1.00 -2.49 -0.26
N CYS A 63 0.04 -1.66 -0.32
CA CYS A 63 1.41 -2.06 0.04
C CYS A 63 1.49 -2.63 1.46
N ARG A 64 0.84 -1.97 2.44
CA ARG A 64 0.78 -2.42 3.83
C ARG A 64 0.08 -3.76 3.96
N LEU A 65 -1.05 -3.96 3.27
CA LEU A 65 -1.82 -5.20 3.35
C LEU A 65 -1.10 -6.37 2.68
N LEU A 66 -0.45 -6.14 1.53
CA LEU A 66 0.39 -7.14 0.87
C LEU A 66 1.58 -7.55 1.75
N TRP A 67 2.28 -6.57 2.32
CA TRP A 67 3.37 -6.82 3.25
C TRP A 67 2.90 -7.60 4.48
N LYS A 68 1.75 -7.22 5.05
CA LYS A 68 1.14 -7.96 6.17
C LYS A 68 0.81 -9.39 5.76
N ASN A 69 0.15 -9.61 4.63
CA ASN A 69 -0.27 -10.95 4.19
C ASN A 69 0.94 -11.89 4.00
N LYS A 70 2.05 -11.37 3.45
CA LYS A 70 3.28 -12.15 3.31
C LYS A 70 3.92 -12.51 4.66
N ASN A 71 3.91 -11.57 5.62
CA ASN A 71 4.45 -11.81 6.96
C ASN A 71 3.51 -12.63 7.87
N MET A 72 2.21 -12.67 7.55
CA MET A 72 1.23 -13.53 8.23
C MET A 72 1.39 -15.01 7.88
N PHE A 73 2.23 -15.37 6.90
CA PHE A 73 2.61 -16.77 6.62
C PHE A 73 3.25 -17.47 7.83
N VAL A 74 3.75 -16.69 8.81
CA VAL A 74 4.29 -17.22 10.07
C VAL A 74 3.18 -17.69 11.03
N PHE A 75 1.91 -17.30 10.81
CA PHE A 75 0.77 -17.66 11.66
C PHE A 75 -0.27 -18.49 10.86
N PRO A 76 -0.48 -19.78 11.20
CA PRO A 76 -1.19 -20.74 10.33
C PRO A 76 -2.69 -20.51 10.08
N THR A 77 -3.29 -19.38 10.45
CA THR A 77 -4.75 -19.30 10.61
C THR A 77 -5.52 -18.51 9.55
N SER A 78 -4.92 -17.70 8.68
CA SER A 78 -5.65 -17.07 7.56
C SER A 78 -4.71 -16.37 6.57
N HIS A 79 -4.67 -16.83 5.32
CA HIS A 79 -4.21 -15.97 4.21
C HIS A 79 -5.41 -15.19 3.70
N SER A 80 -5.29 -13.86 3.62
CA SER A 80 -6.30 -13.04 2.96
C SER A 80 -6.35 -13.40 1.48
N SER A 81 -7.56 -13.59 0.95
CA SER A 81 -7.75 -13.75 -0.49
C SER A 81 -7.41 -12.43 -1.22
N ILE A 82 -7.25 -12.49 -2.54
CA ILE A 82 -7.05 -11.30 -3.37
C ILE A 82 -8.19 -10.30 -3.14
N GLN A 83 -9.44 -10.79 -3.13
CA GLN A 83 -10.63 -9.96 -2.94
C GLN A 83 -10.66 -9.33 -1.55
N ASP A 84 -10.29 -10.06 -0.49
CA ASP A 84 -10.22 -9.49 0.86
C ASP A 84 -9.24 -8.32 0.94
N VAL A 85 -8.08 -8.44 0.26
CA VAL A 85 -7.09 -7.36 0.20
C VAL A 85 -7.66 -6.16 -0.55
N VAL A 86 -8.29 -6.38 -1.71
CA VAL A 86 -8.89 -5.30 -2.52
C VAL A 86 -10.01 -4.59 -1.74
N ASP A 87 -10.98 -5.34 -1.21
CA ASP A 87 -12.13 -4.79 -0.48
C ASP A 87 -11.70 -4.04 0.78
N THR A 88 -10.75 -4.60 1.53
CA THR A 88 -10.18 -3.93 2.71
C THR A 88 -9.47 -2.64 2.31
N SER A 89 -8.71 -2.67 1.19
CA SER A 89 -7.99 -1.48 0.71
C SER A 89 -8.95 -0.36 0.33
N ILE A 90 -10.01 -0.67 -0.42
CA ILE A 90 -11.04 0.29 -0.82
C ILE A 90 -11.80 0.82 0.41
N SER A 91 -12.21 -0.08 1.31
CA SER A 91 -12.91 0.28 2.55
C SER A 91 -12.10 1.24 3.42
N TRP A 92 -10.81 0.95 3.60
CA TRP A 92 -9.92 1.81 4.37
C TRP A 92 -9.68 3.13 3.66
N THR A 93 -9.46 3.13 2.34
CA THR A 93 -9.24 4.39 1.61
C THR A 93 -10.44 5.33 1.75
N ARG A 94 -11.66 4.79 1.63
CA ARG A 94 -12.92 5.54 1.84
C ARG A 94 -13.07 6.07 3.27
N SER A 95 -12.53 5.39 4.29
CA SER A 95 -12.62 5.88 5.66
C SER A 95 -11.66 7.05 5.96
N TYR A 96 -10.56 7.18 5.20
CA TYR A 96 -9.65 8.32 5.29
C TYR A 96 -10.15 9.55 4.50
N PHE A 97 -11.01 9.37 3.49
CA PHE A 97 -11.65 10.44 2.72
C PHE A 97 -13.17 10.38 2.87
N PRO A 98 -13.76 10.95 3.93
CA PRO A 98 -15.20 11.13 3.98
C PRO A 98 -15.63 12.02 2.80
N PRO A 99 -16.78 11.75 2.14
CA PRO A 99 -17.25 12.49 0.96
C PRO A 99 -17.66 13.96 1.20
N SER A 100 -17.15 14.60 2.26
CA SER A 100 -17.46 15.99 2.61
C SER A 100 -16.32 16.66 3.38
N MET A 101 -15.13 16.78 2.79
CA MET A 101 -14.15 17.78 3.22
C MET A 101 -13.60 18.51 2.00
N PRO A 102 -13.63 19.87 1.98
CA PRO A 102 -12.98 20.63 0.93
C PRO A 102 -11.48 20.35 1.00
N SER A 103 -10.87 20.24 -0.17
CA SER A 103 -9.45 20.03 -0.40
C SER A 103 -8.62 21.01 0.44
N PHE A 104 -8.07 20.53 1.54
CA PHE A 104 -6.97 21.22 2.19
C PHE A 104 -5.76 21.05 1.28
N HIS A 105 -5.29 22.15 0.71
CA HIS A 105 -3.93 22.23 0.19
C HIS A 105 -2.99 21.79 1.33
N ALA A 106 -2.49 20.56 1.24
CA ALA A 106 -1.59 20.01 2.24
C ALA A 106 -0.21 20.65 2.05
N GLU A 107 0.19 21.52 2.96
CA GLU A 107 1.62 21.80 3.15
C GLU A 107 2.31 20.52 3.65
N PRO A 108 3.56 20.25 3.22
CA PRO A 108 4.27 19.04 3.57
C PRO A 108 4.80 19.16 5.01
N MET A 109 3.99 18.76 5.99
CA MET A 109 4.49 18.48 7.33
C MET A 109 5.21 17.13 7.33
N VAL A 110 6.42 17.09 6.78
CA VAL A 110 7.36 15.99 7.01
C VAL A 110 7.90 16.14 8.44
N THR A 111 7.16 15.62 9.41
CA THR A 111 7.74 15.40 10.74
C THR A 111 8.43 14.05 10.68
N ILE A 112 9.76 14.07 10.55
CA ILE A 112 10.58 12.86 10.61
C ILE A 112 10.42 12.25 12.00
N MET A 113 9.54 11.26 12.13
CA MET A 113 9.45 10.42 13.31
C MET A 113 10.69 9.51 13.34
N LYS A 114 11.72 9.95 14.05
CA LYS A 114 12.95 9.18 14.26
C LYS A 114 12.65 8.06 15.25
N TRP A 115 12.59 6.83 14.76
CA TRP A 115 12.42 5.64 15.59
C TRP A 115 13.60 5.47 16.55
N SER A 116 13.30 5.10 17.80
CA SER A 116 14.28 4.73 18.83
C SER A 116 13.89 3.39 19.46
N ALA A 117 14.87 2.51 19.63
CA ALA A 117 14.66 1.17 20.19
C ALA A 117 14.21 1.24 21.66
N PRO A 118 13.34 0.31 22.12
CA PRO A 118 13.00 0.20 23.54
C PRO A 118 14.23 -0.14 24.39
N GLU A 119 14.34 0.47 25.56
CA GLU A 119 15.42 0.20 26.50
C GLU A 119 15.35 -1.25 27.01
N ARG A 120 16.45 -2.00 26.86
CA ARG A 120 16.60 -3.31 27.48
C ARG A 120 16.78 -3.13 28.98
N SER A 121 15.75 -3.41 29.76
CA SER A 121 15.87 -3.62 31.20
C SER A 121 16.74 -4.86 31.45
N ILE A 122 18.03 -4.64 31.71
CA ILE A 122 18.93 -5.69 32.19
C ILE A 122 18.54 -5.96 33.64
N GLN A 123 17.73 -7.00 33.89
CA GLN A 123 17.67 -7.61 35.21
C GLN A 123 18.99 -8.34 35.45
N LYS A 124 19.84 -7.74 36.29
CA LYS A 124 21.00 -8.45 36.87
C LYS A 124 20.46 -9.46 37.88
N VAL A 125 20.84 -10.72 37.68
CA VAL A 125 20.73 -11.82 38.64
C VAL A 125 21.66 -11.56 39.83
#